data_AF-X1BGU0-F1
#
_entry.id   AF-X1BGU0-F1
#
_cell.length_a   1.000
_cell.length_b   1.000
_cell.length_c   1.000
_cell.angle_alpha   90.00
_cell.angle_beta   90.00
_cell.angle_gamma   90.00
#
_symmetry.space_group_name_H-M   'P 1'
#
loop_
_entity.id
_entity.type
_entity.pdbx_description
1 polymer ?
#
loop_
_entity_poly.entity_id
_entity_poly.type
_entity_poly.pdbx_seq_one_letter_code
_entity_poly.pdbx_strand_id
1 'polypeptide(L)' 'MYREDRGGQHSGPPREMHKVTCAECGKETEVPFKPDGSRPVYCRDCYQSRKPKRF' A
#
# COMPACT_ATOMS: atom_id res chain seq x y z
N MET A 1 20.83 -38.36 -12.45
CA MET A 1 20.48 -37.23 -13.33
C MET A 1 19.58 -36.27 -12.57
N TYR A 2 20.17 -35.21 -12.00
CA TYR A 2 19.48 -34.17 -11.23
C TYR A 2 18.63 -33.33 -12.20
N ARG A 3 17.33 -33.15 -11.94
CA ARG A 3 16.47 -32.24 -12.70
C ARG A 3 15.74 -31.32 -11.73
N GLU A 4 16.50 -30.36 -11.23
CA GLU A 4 16.00 -29.14 -10.60
C GLU A 4 15.42 -28.25 -11.71
N ASP A 5 14.10 -28.20 -11.81
CA ASP A 5 13.44 -27.07 -12.44
C ASP A 5 12.01 -26.94 -11.88
N ARG A 6 11.84 -26.00 -10.95
CA ARG A 6 10.58 -25.29 -10.77
C ARG A 6 10.85 -23.97 -10.06
N GLY A 7 11.58 -23.11 -10.78
CA GLY A 7 11.70 -21.68 -10.47
C GLY A 7 10.35 -20.98 -10.62
N GLY A 8 9.47 -21.15 -9.64
CA GLY A 8 8.23 -20.39 -9.51
C GLY A 8 8.50 -18.99 -8.95
N GLN A 9 9.26 -18.17 -9.68
CA GLN A 9 9.47 -16.78 -9.32
C GLN A 9 8.26 -15.97 -9.80
N HIS A 10 7.24 -15.92 -8.93
CA HIS A 10 6.05 -15.10 -9.10
C HIS A 10 6.41 -13.61 -9.05
N SER A 11 6.96 -13.09 -10.15
CA SER A 11 7.08 -11.67 -10.41
C SER A 11 5.69 -11.15 -10.80
N GLY A 12 4.82 -10.98 -9.81
CA GLY A 12 3.56 -10.26 -9.99
C GLY A 12 3.83 -8.85 -10.53
N PRO A 13 2.91 -8.28 -11.32
CA PRO A 13 3.11 -6.96 -11.92
C PRO A 13 3.49 -5.91 -10.87
N PRO A 14 4.36 -4.94 -11.21
CA PRO A 14 4.78 -3.90 -10.29
C PRO A 14 3.55 -3.17 -9.76
N ARG A 15 3.43 -3.10 -8.44
CA ARG A 15 2.34 -2.39 -7.78
C ARG A 15 2.52 -0.91 -8.11
N GLU A 16 1.60 -0.31 -8.85
CA GLU A 16 1.63 1.12 -9.11
C GLU A 16 1.40 1.87 -7.80
N MET A 17 2.43 2.56 -7.33
CA MET A 17 2.37 3.39 -6.13
C MET A 17 1.96 4.80 -6.54
N HIS A 18 0.86 5.30 -5.98
CA HIS A 18 0.37 6.65 -6.21
C HIS A 18 0.83 7.58 -5.09
N LYS A 19 1.46 8.70 -5.46
CA LYS A 19 1.80 9.78 -4.52
C LYS A 19 0.55 10.55 -4.15
N VAL A 20 0.30 10.67 -2.85
CA VAL A 20 -0.89 11.31 -2.28
C VAL A 20 -0.54 12.08 -1.03
N THR A 21 -1.33 13.11 -0.75
CA THR A 21 -1.19 13.91 0.48
C THR A 21 -2.15 13.38 1.55
N CYS A 22 -1.64 13.13 2.75
CA CYS A 22 -2.47 12.71 3.88
C CYS A 22 -3.45 13.81 4.27
N ALA A 23 -4.75 13.50 4.30
CA ALA A 23 -5.81 14.46 4.65
C ALA A 23 -5.82 14.85 6.14
N GLU A 24 -5.09 14.13 7.01
CA GLU A 24 -5.04 14.41 8.45
C GLU A 24 -3.78 15.18 8.84
N CYS A 25 -2.60 14.80 8.33
CA CYS A 25 -1.32 15.41 8.72
C CYS A 25 -0.63 16.19 7.59
N GLY A 26 -1.16 16.16 6.37
CA GLY A 26 -0.59 16.88 5.23
C GLY A 26 0.70 16.30 4.64
N LYS A 27 1.17 15.14 5.12
CA LYS A 27 2.40 14.50 4.62
C LYS A 27 2.18 13.81 3.28
N GLU A 28 3.17 13.88 2.40
CA GLU A 28 3.22 13.11 1.16
C GLU A 28 3.53 11.64 1.45
N THR A 29 2.76 10.73 0.87
CA THR A 29 2.89 9.29 1.06
C THR A 29 2.59 8.55 -0.24
N GLU A 30 3.10 7.33 -0.35
CA GLU A 30 2.92 6.47 -1.53
C GLU A 30 1.99 5.33 -1.18
N VAL A 31 0.83 5.29 -1.86
CA VAL A 31 -0.22 4.30 -1.60
C VAL A 31 -0.47 3.42 -2.82
N PRO A 32 -0.74 2.12 -2.65
CA PRO A 32 -0.99 1.20 -3.76
C PRO A 32 -2.43 1.29 -4.30
N PHE A 33 -3.20 2.31 -3.92
CA PHE A 33 -4.57 2.51 -4.35
C PHE A 33 -4.74 3.90 -4.97
N LYS A 34 -5.61 4.01 -5.97
CA LYS A 34 -5.86 5.28 -6.64
C LYS A 34 -6.68 6.19 -5.72
N PRO A 35 -6.21 7.41 -5.36
CA PRO A 35 -7.03 8.36 -4.63
C PRO A 35 -8.22 8.79 -5.49
N ASP A 36 -9.44 8.46 -5.07
CA ASP A 36 -10.67 8.79 -5.83
C ASP A 36 -11.20 10.20 -5.54
N GLY A 37 -10.56 10.95 -4.63
CA GLY A 37 -10.99 12.30 -4.21
C GLY A 37 -12.30 12.34 -3.41
N SER A 38 -13.09 11.26 -3.44
CA SER A 38 -14.31 11.09 -2.65
C SER A 38 -13.98 10.57 -1.25
N ARG A 39 -12.87 9.82 -1.10
CA ARG A 39 -12.38 9.28 0.17
C ARG A 39 -11.05 9.92 0.58
N PRO A 40 -10.94 10.42 1.82
CA PRO A 40 -9.69 11.00 2.31
C PRO A 40 -8.61 9.91 2.44
N VAL A 41 -7.42 10.20 1.91
CA VAL A 41 -6.26 9.31 2.03
C VAL A 41 -5.50 9.61 3.31
N TYR A 42 -5.10 8.56 4.02
CA TYR A 42 -4.32 8.66 5.25
C TYR A 42 -2.98 7.98 5.08
N CYS A 43 -1.93 8.55 5.68
CA CYS A 43 -0.65 7.85 5.80
C CYS A 43 -0.77 6.65 6.75
N ARG A 44 0.23 5.77 6.73
CA ARG A 44 0.28 4.57 7.59
C ARG A 44 0.05 4.89 9.05
N ASP A 45 0.64 5.98 9.55
CA ASP A 45 0.52 6.40 10.95
C ASP A 45 -0.90 6.87 11.29
N CYS A 46 -1.47 7.80 10.52
CA CYS A 46 -2.83 8.31 10.73
C CYS A 46 -3.87 7.19 10.60
N TYR A 47 -3.69 6.28 9.63
CA TYR A 47 -4.55 5.13 9.46
C TYR A 47 -4.44 4.16 10.65
N GLN A 48 -3.24 3.95 11.20
CA GLN A 48 -3.03 3.09 12.36
C GLN A 48 -3.62 3.71 13.64
N SER A 49 -3.47 5.02 13.83
CA SER A 49 -4.08 5.77 14.95
C SER A 49 -5.61 5.75 14.91
N ARG A 50 -6.20 5.77 13.72
CA ARG A 50 -7.67 5.70 13.52
C ARG A 50 -8.26 4.31 13.63
N LYS A 51 -7.47 3.24 13.47
CA LYS A 51 -8.00 1.90 13.67
C LYS A 51 -8.35 1.75 15.14
N PRO A 52 -9.63 1.48 15.50
CA PRO A 52 -9.93 1.11 16.87
C PRO A 52 -9.05 -0.09 17.21
N LYS A 53 -8.26 0.01 18.29
CA LYS A 53 -7.55 -1.15 18.82
C LYS A 53 -8.61 -2.21 19.05
N ARG A 54 -8.56 -3.26 18.22
CA ARG A 54 -9.30 -4.48 18.47
C ARG A 54 -8.65 -5.07 19.71
N PHE A 55 -9.26 -4.77 20.86
CA PHE A 55 -8.98 -5.42 22.13
C PHE A 55 -9.41 -6.89 22.04
#